data_AF-A0A3D4U0D6-F1
#
_entry.id   AF-A0A3D4U0D6-F1
#
_cell.length_a   1.000
_cell.length_b   1.000
_cell.length_c   1.000
_cell.angle_alpha   90.00
_cell.angle_beta   90.00
_cell.angle_gamma   90.00
#
_symmetry.space_group_name_H-M   'P 1'
#
loop_
_entity.id
_entity.type
_entity.pdbx_description
1 polymer ?
#
loop_
_entity_poly.entity_id
_entity_poly.type
_entity_poly.pdbx_seq_one_letter_code
_entity_poly.pdbx_strand_id
1 'polypeptide(L)'
;MERKISERKVLIFTTALIVIAGLIRVVKYPLGFVLFYLAFLPYVLYRLNYYKNLRGKAKQQIDGYRFVILITIIVSIILNLIGLQDVEFFLLFLLMIDFLLVINKKD
;
A
#
# COMPACT_ATOMS: atom_id res chain seq x y z
N MET A 1 8.21 10.28 23.80
CA MET A 1 7.41 9.07 23.51
C MET A 1 6.84 9.23 22.10
N GLU A 2 7.58 8.80 21.07
CA GLU A 2 7.13 8.94 19.68
C GLU A 2 5.86 8.11 19.47
N ARG A 3 4.76 8.77 19.09
CA ARG A 3 3.50 8.10 18.76
C ARG A 3 3.73 7.26 17.49
N LYS A 4 4.08 5.98 17.64
CA LYS A 4 4.12 5.02 16.52
C LYS A 4 2.75 5.03 15.84
N ILE A 5 2.70 5.47 14.59
CA ILE A 5 1.50 5.40 13.77
C ILE A 5 1.15 3.92 13.59
N SER A 6 -0.08 3.56 13.96
CA SER A 6 -0.61 2.19 13.80
C SER A 6 -0.74 1.85 12.32
N GLU A 7 -0.36 0.62 11.95
CA GLU A 7 -0.45 0.10 10.58
C GLU A 7 -1.87 0.23 10.00
N ARG A 8 -2.89 0.01 10.84
CA ARG A 8 -4.31 0.17 10.49
C ARG A 8 -4.61 1.60 10.01
N LYS A 9 -4.05 2.61 10.68
CA LYS A 9 -4.26 4.01 10.32
C LYS A 9 -3.65 4.34 8.96
N VAL A 10 -2.48 3.78 8.65
CA VAL A 10 -1.82 3.99 7.35
C VAL A 10 -2.66 3.39 6.23
N LEU A 11 -3.19 2.17 6.42
CA LEU A 11 -4.05 1.51 5.43
C LEU A 11 -5.37 2.27 5.20
N ILE A 12 -6.03 2.72 6.28
CA ILE A 12 -7.24 3.54 6.19
C ILE A 12 -6.95 4.86 5.47
N PHE A 13 -5.83 5.50 5.80
CA PHE A 13 -5.43 6.75 5.16
C PHE A 13 -5.15 6.57 3.66
N THR A 14 -4.41 5.52 3.27
CA THR A 14 -4.18 5.19 1.86
C THR A 14 -5.50 4.89 1.14
N THR A 15 -6.42 4.16 1.77
CA THR A 15 -7.74 3.89 1.18
C THR A 15 -8.53 5.19 0.94
N ALA A 16 -8.53 6.11 1.91
CA ALA A 16 -9.18 7.41 1.76
C ALA A 16 -8.58 8.23 0.60
N LEU A 17 -7.25 8.25 0.46
CA LEU A 17 -6.58 8.90 -0.67
C LEU A 17 -6.97 8.27 -2.02
N ILE A 18 -7.09 6.95 -2.08
CA ILE A 18 -7.50 6.25 -3.31
C ILE A 18 -8.94 6.62 -3.69
N VAL A 19 -9.86 6.68 -2.71
CA VAL A 19 -11.24 7.13 -2.96
C VAL A 19 -11.28 8.56 -3.49
N ILE A 20 -10.52 9.47 -2.88
CA ILE A 20 -10.41 10.86 -3.35
C ILE A 20 -9.85 10.91 -4.78
N ALA A 21 -8.80 10.14 -5.09
CA ALA A 21 -8.24 10.06 -6.44
C ALA A 21 -9.27 9.55 -7.46
N GLY A 22 -10.07 8.55 -7.09
CA GLY A 22 -11.18 8.04 -7.89
C GLY A 22 -12.23 9.12 -8.18
N LEU A 23 -12.63 9.90 -7.17
CA LEU A 23 -13.56 11.02 -7.35
C LEU A 23 -12.98 12.10 -8.29
N ILE A 24 -11.69 12.44 -8.15
CA ILE A 24 -11.02 13.39 -9.03
C ILE A 24 -10.97 12.85 -10.46
N ARG A 25 -10.78 11.53 -10.65
CA ARG A 25 -10.73 10.89 -11.97
C ARG A 25 -12.03 11.04 -12.74
N VAL A 26 -13.18 11.04 -12.06
CA VAL A 26 -14.50 11.27 -12.69
C VAL A 26 -14.55 12.64 -13.37
N VAL A 27 -13.92 13.65 -12.77
CA VAL A 27 -13.92 15.04 -13.29
C VAL A 27 -12.72 15.32 -14.21
N LYS A 28 -11.54 14.79 -13.88
CA LYS A 28 -10.27 14.97 -14.59
C LYS A 28 -9.50 13.66 -14.62
N TYR A 29 -9.73 12.87 -15.67
CA TYR A 29 -9.15 11.54 -15.82
C TYR A 29 -7.61 11.49 -15.69
N PRO A 30 -6.82 12.31 -16.41
CA PRO A 30 -5.36 12.20 -16.35
C PRO A 30 -4.79 12.51 -14.96
N LEU A 31 -5.40 13.49 -14.28
CA LEU A 31 -5.00 13.87 -12.93
C LEU A 31 -5.37 12.78 -11.91
N GLY A 32 -6.60 12.28 -11.97
CA GLY A 32 -7.05 11.21 -11.08
C GLY A 32 -6.26 9.91 -11.25
N PHE A 33 -5.86 9.59 -12.49
CA PHE A 33 -4.97 8.47 -12.78
C PHE A 33 -3.63 8.59 -12.04
N VAL A 34 -2.93 9.73 -12.15
CA VAL A 34 -1.66 9.95 -11.44
C VAL A 34 -1.84 9.93 -9.92
N LEU A 35 -2.90 10.58 -9.43
CA LEU A 35 -3.21 10.63 -7.99
C LEU A 35 -3.51 9.23 -7.41
N PHE A 36 -4.09 8.32 -8.19
CA PHE A 36 -4.34 6.95 -7.75
C PHE A 36 -3.04 6.25 -7.35
N TYR A 37 -1.99 6.33 -8.16
CA TYR A 37 -0.70 5.73 -7.84
C TYR A 37 0.03 6.46 -6.70
N LEU A 38 -0.06 7.79 -6.66
CA LEU A 38 0.51 8.58 -5.56
C LEU A 38 -0.15 8.27 -4.21
N ALA A 39 -1.42 7.84 -4.19
CA ALA A 39 -2.11 7.45 -2.98
C ALA A 39 -1.47 6.24 -2.26
N PHE A 40 -0.74 5.39 -2.99
CA PHE A 40 0.01 4.26 -2.42
C PHE A 40 1.33 4.68 -1.75
N LEU A 41 1.84 5.90 -2.02
CA LEU A 41 3.14 6.35 -1.54
C LEU A 41 3.26 6.32 0.00
N PRO A 42 2.27 6.81 0.80
CA PRO A 42 2.34 6.74 2.26
C PRO A 42 2.45 5.30 2.78
N TYR A 43 1.70 4.37 2.19
CA TYR A 43 1.75 2.94 2.55
C TYR A 43 3.12 2.33 2.23
N VAL A 44 3.63 2.56 1.02
CA VAL A 44 4.93 2.02 0.58
C VAL A 44 6.06 2.56 1.47
N LEU A 45 6.10 3.88 1.70
CA LEU A 45 7.14 4.51 2.52
C LEU A 45 7.10 4.02 3.97
N TYR A 46 5.90 3.93 4.56
CA TYR A 46 5.73 3.40 5.91
C TYR A 46 6.26 1.97 6.02
N ARG A 47 5.92 1.12 5.06
CA ARG A 47 6.30 -0.30 5.05
C ARG A 47 7.79 -0.50 4.82
N LEU A 48 8.40 0.26 3.91
CA LEU A 48 9.85 0.26 3.71
C LEU A 48 10.58 0.68 4.99
N ASN A 49 10.09 1.72 5.67
CA ASN A 49 10.66 2.16 6.94
C ASN A 49 10.49 1.11 8.04
N TYR A 50 9.34 0.44 8.11
CA TYR A 50 9.10 -0.67 9.03
C TYR A 50 10.15 -1.78 8.84
N TYR A 51 10.34 -2.27 7.61
CA TYR A 51 11.32 -3.34 7.33
C TYR A 51 12.77 -2.90 7.50
N LYS A 52 13.10 -1.63 7.23
CA LYS A 52 14.41 -1.07 7.53
C LYS A 52 14.72 -1.13 9.03
N ASN A 53 13.73 -0.82 9.86
CA ASN A 53 13.85 -0.83 11.33
C ASN A 53 13.68 -2.22 11.96
N LEU A 54 13.26 -3.22 11.18
CA LEU A 54 13.11 -4.62 11.62
C LEU A 54 14.41 -5.43 11.49
N ARG A 55 15.47 -4.88 10.85
CA ARG A 55 16.77 -5.55 10.73
C ARG A 55 17.29 -5.94 12.13
N GLY A 56 17.40 -7.25 12.39
CA GLY A 56 17.90 -7.82 13.65
C GLY A 56 16.84 -8.20 14.69
N LYS A 57 15.54 -8.11 14.39
CA LYS A 57 14.45 -8.54 15.29
C LYS A 57 13.81 -9.86 14.83
N ALA A 58 13.20 -10.59 15.76
CA ALA A 58 12.45 -11.81 15.45
C ALA A 58 11.32 -11.49 14.46
N LYS A 59 11.36 -12.13 13.29
CA LYS A 59 10.34 -11.99 12.24
C LYS A 59 9.17 -12.91 12.54
N GLN A 60 7.94 -12.40 12.44
CA GLN A 60 6.77 -13.25 12.42
C GLN A 60 6.53 -13.77 11.01
N GLN A 61 5.95 -14.96 10.87
CA GLN A 61 5.66 -15.54 9.55
C GLN A 61 4.78 -14.62 8.68
N ILE A 62 3.85 -13.89 9.32
CA ILE A 62 3.00 -12.86 8.68
C ILE A 62 3.85 -11.77 8.00
N ASP A 63 5.00 -11.40 8.55
CA ASP A 63 5.86 -10.36 7.97
C ASP A 63 6.43 -10.78 6.61
N GLY A 64 6.61 -12.09 6.37
CA GLY A 64 7.04 -12.62 5.08
C GLY A 64 6.00 -12.41 3.97
N TYR A 65 4.76 -12.84 4.20
CA TYR A 65 3.65 -12.64 3.26
C TYR A 65 3.44 -11.16 2.95
N ARG A 66 3.50 -10.34 3.99
CA ARG A 66 3.35 -8.91 3.91
C ARG A 66 4.50 -8.23 3.14
N PHE A 67 5.72 -8.74 3.25
CA PHE A 67 6.85 -8.26 2.43
C PHE A 67 6.66 -8.61 0.95
N VAL A 68 6.15 -9.81 0.65
CA VAL A 68 5.80 -10.20 -0.73
C VAL A 68 4.75 -9.24 -1.30
N ILE A 69 3.67 -8.95 -0.55
CA ILE A 69 2.64 -7.99 -0.98
C ILE A 69 3.25 -6.61 -1.30
N LEU A 70 4.16 -6.12 -0.46
CA LEU A 70 4.85 -4.85 -0.70
C LEU A 70 5.63 -4.87 -2.02
N ILE A 71 6.41 -5.93 -2.26
CA ILE A 71 7.17 -6.08 -3.51
C ILE A 71 6.21 -6.14 -4.69
N THR A 72 5.14 -6.93 -4.61
CA THR A 72 4.15 -7.04 -5.69
C THR A 72 3.52 -5.69 -6.00
N ILE A 73 3.13 -4.90 -4.98
CA ILE A 73 2.62 -3.53 -5.17
C ILE A 73 3.63 -2.66 -5.92
N ILE A 74 4.89 -2.64 -5.49
CA ILE A 74 5.93 -1.81 -6.11
C ILE A 74 6.15 -2.24 -7.57
N VAL A 75 6.27 -3.54 -7.84
CA VAL A 75 6.45 -4.08 -9.19
C VAL A 75 5.25 -3.74 -10.07
N SER A 76 4.02 -3.94 -9.59
CA SER A 76 2.81 -3.60 -10.34
C SER A 76 2.76 -2.12 -10.70
N ILE A 77 3.08 -1.21 -9.77
CA ILE A 77 3.15 0.24 -10.05
C ILE A 77 4.18 0.52 -11.16
N ILE A 78 5.38 -0.06 -11.07
CA ILE A 78 6.42 0.12 -12.09
C ILE A 78 5.96 -0.41 -13.46
N LEU A 79 5.35 -1.60 -13.50
CA LEU A 79 4.85 -2.21 -14.73
C LEU A 79 3.77 -1.38 -15.41
N ASN A 80 2.90 -0.74 -14.63
CA ASN A 80 1.92 0.17 -15.19
C ASN A 80 2.55 1.46 -15.73
N LEU A 81 3.51 2.04 -15.02
CA LEU A 81 4.20 3.27 -15.46
C LEU A 81 4.96 3.09 -16.78
N ILE A 82 5.50 1.90 -17.05
CA ILE A 82 6.13 1.57 -18.34
C ILE A 82 5.13 1.14 -19.43
N GLY A 83 3.82 1.14 -19.13
CA GLY A 83 2.76 0.83 -20.09
C GLY A 83 2.57 -0.67 -20.36
N LEU A 84 3.06 -1.55 -19.48
CA LEU A 84 2.98 -3.00 -19.73
C LEU A 84 1.59 -3.58 -19.42
N GLN A 85 0.97 -3.16 -18.31
CA GLN A 85 -0.30 -3.70 -17.83
C GLN A 85 -1.10 -2.71 -16.98
N ASP A 86 -2.43 -2.78 -17.08
CA ASP A 86 -3.37 -2.09 -16.18
C ASP A 86 -3.56 -2.89 -14.89
N VAL A 87 -3.09 -2.34 -13.77
CA VAL A 87 -3.01 -3.06 -12.48
C VAL A 87 -3.86 -2.45 -11.37
N GLU A 88 -4.65 -1.42 -11.64
CA GLU A 88 -5.35 -0.62 -10.63
C GLU A 88 -6.23 -1.49 -9.70
N PHE A 89 -7.07 -2.35 -10.30
CA PHE A 89 -7.91 -3.27 -9.53
C PHE A 89 -7.08 -4.28 -8.73
N PHE A 90 -5.98 -4.76 -9.30
CA PHE A 90 -5.07 -5.68 -8.62
C PHE A 90 -4.38 -5.02 -7.41
N LEU A 91 -3.99 -3.75 -7.51
CA LEU A 91 -3.42 -2.98 -6.41
C LEU A 91 -4.41 -2.80 -5.25
N LEU A 92 -5.69 -2.54 -5.55
CA LEU A 92 -6.75 -2.50 -4.54
C LEU A 92 -6.89 -3.83 -3.83
N PHE A 93 -6.88 -4.94 -4.59
CA PHE A 93 -6.98 -6.28 -4.04
C PHE A 93 -5.80 -6.61 -3.11
N LEU A 94 -4.57 -6.26 -3.50
CA LEU A 94 -3.38 -6.44 -2.66
C LEU A 94 -3.44 -5.62 -1.37
N LEU A 95 -3.93 -4.38 -1.44
CA LEU A 95 -4.13 -3.52 -0.27
C LEU A 95 -5.15 -4.13 0.70
N MET A 96 -6.25 -4.67 0.16
CA MET A 96 -7.27 -5.37 0.93
C MET A 96 -6.70 -6.61 1.63
N ILE A 97 -5.90 -7.43 0.93
CA ILE A 97 -5.23 -8.59 1.55
C ILE A 97 -4.32 -8.14 2.69
N ASP A 98 -3.51 -7.08 2.51
CA ASP A 98 -2.66 -6.59 3.60
C ASP A 98 -3.49 -6.14 4.80
N PHE A 99 -4.61 -5.46 4.56
CA PHE A 99 -5.53 -5.07 5.62
C PHE A 99 -6.07 -6.27 6.39
N LEU A 100 -6.50 -7.32 5.69
CA LEU A 100 -6.96 -8.56 6.31
C LEU A 100 -5.86 -9.21 7.18
N LEU A 101 -4.61 -9.21 6.72
CA LEU A 101 -3.47 -9.71 7.49
C LEU A 101 -3.20 -8.87 8.74
N VAL A 102 -3.39 -7.55 8.68
CA VAL A 102 -3.20 -6.65 9.84
C VAL A 102 -4.29 -6.82 10.89
N ILE A 103 -5.55 -7.02 10.47
CA ILE A 103 -6.66 -7.20 11.43
C ILE A 103 -6.68 -8.60 12.04
N ASN A 104 -6.28 -9.63 11.29
CA ASN A 104 -6.31 -11.03 11.72
C ASN A 104 -5.03 -11.48 12.44
N LYS A 105 -4.05 -10.59 12.59
CA LYS A 105 -2.87 -10.83 13.40
C LYS A 105 -3.33 -11.04 14.84
N LYS A 106 -3.37 -12.30 15.30
CA LYS A 106 -3.50 -12.63 16.73
C LYS A 106 -2.27 -12.10 17.44
N ASP A 107 -2.49 -11.24 18.43
CA ASP A 107 -1.44 -10.77 19.34
C ASP A 107 -0.80 -11.94 20.10
#